data_AF-A0A261STW9-F1
#
_entry.id   AF-A0A261STW9-F1
#
_cell.length_a   1.000
_cell.length_b   1.000
_cell.length_c   1.000
_cell.angle_alpha   90.00
_cell.angle_beta   90.00
_cell.angle_gamma   90.00
#
_symmetry.space_group_name_H-M   'P 1'
#
loop_
_entity.id
_entity.type
_entity.pdbx_description
1 polymer ?
#
loop_
_entity_poly.entity_id
_entity_poly.type
_entity_poly.pdbx_seq_one_letter_code
_entity_poly.pdbx_strand_id
1 'polypeptide(L)'
;MSFDGQTTSSSPAKSLTMREFLASDHAIALELWLRTPEVGLSDADSYSAISAFLDRNSGLSFTAWDDNELVGTILCGHDGRRGLIHHLVVSPLMRRRGLGRALVSASLAALRAQGIAKCHLLVFADNAKGRAFWRGIGATPRDELTLYSCETGA
;
A
#
# COMPACT_ATOMS: atom_id res chain seq x y z
N MET A 1 -41.16 -22.73 -36.01
CA MET A 1 -41.01 -22.67 -34.54
C MET A 1 -39.53 -22.54 -34.25
N SER A 2 -39.20 -21.51 -33.46
CA SER A 2 -37.88 -20.99 -33.12
C SER A 2 -36.98 -22.01 -32.41
N PHE A 3 -35.67 -21.77 -32.38
CA PHE A 3 -35.02 -21.15 -31.21
C PHE A 3 -33.57 -20.79 -31.57
N ASP A 4 -33.29 -19.49 -31.53
CA ASP A 4 -31.97 -18.89 -31.67
C ASP A 4 -31.07 -19.35 -30.51
N GLY A 5 -29.87 -19.83 -30.86
CA GLY A 5 -28.81 -20.10 -29.91
C GLY A 5 -28.28 -18.79 -29.33
N GLN A 6 -28.74 -18.45 -28.13
CA GLN A 6 -28.17 -17.39 -27.31
C GLN A 6 -26.71 -17.72 -26.99
N THR A 7 -25.79 -17.04 -27.69
CA THR A 7 -24.40 -16.90 -27.25
C THR A 7 -24.41 -16.16 -25.92
N THR A 8 -24.23 -16.89 -24.83
CA THR A 8 -24.03 -16.31 -23.50
C THR A 8 -22.71 -15.54 -23.52
N SER A 9 -22.81 -14.22 -23.70
CA SER A 9 -21.71 -13.29 -23.42
C SER A 9 -21.47 -13.28 -21.91
N SER A 10 -20.53 -14.10 -21.44
CA SER A 10 -19.96 -13.90 -20.11
C SER A 10 -19.09 -12.65 -20.17
N SER A 11 -19.47 -11.58 -19.46
CA SER A 11 -18.56 -10.46 -19.23
C SER A 11 -17.22 -11.00 -18.70
N PRO A 12 -16.06 -10.51 -19.19
CA PRO A 12 -14.77 -10.95 -18.66
C PRO A 12 -14.77 -10.69 -17.15
N ALA A 13 -14.39 -11.71 -16.37
CA ALA A 13 -14.24 -11.56 -14.94
C ALA A 13 -13.19 -10.47 -14.67
N LYS A 14 -13.56 -9.41 -13.95
CA LYS A 14 -12.64 -8.37 -13.48
C LYS A 14 -11.39 -9.01 -12.88
N SER A 15 -10.22 -8.64 -13.39
CA SER A 15 -8.95 -9.28 -12.98
C SER A 15 -8.21 -8.38 -12.01
N LEU A 16 -8.12 -8.82 -10.75
CA LEU A 16 -7.28 -8.16 -9.76
C LEU A 16 -5.80 -8.50 -10.01
N THR A 17 -4.99 -7.49 -10.31
CA THR A 17 -3.54 -7.66 -10.53
C THR A 17 -2.73 -6.84 -9.54
N MET A 18 -1.50 -7.28 -9.27
CA MET A 18 -0.55 -6.56 -8.41
C MET A 18 0.78 -6.45 -9.14
N ARG A 19 1.39 -5.26 -9.08
CA ARG A 19 2.69 -4.98 -9.70
C ARG A 19 3.49 -4.01 -8.86
N GLU A 20 4.76 -3.83 -9.20
CA GLU A 20 5.61 -2.82 -8.55
C GLU A 20 4.97 -1.43 -8.66
N PHE A 21 5.14 -0.63 -7.61
CA PHE A 21 4.74 0.76 -7.59
C PHE A 21 5.83 1.59 -8.28
N LEU A 22 5.49 2.17 -9.42
CA LEU A 22 6.39 3.01 -10.21
C LEU A 22 6.08 4.49 -10.01
N ALA A 23 7.07 5.36 -10.21
CA ALA A 23 6.89 6.81 -10.13
C ALA A 23 5.76 7.32 -11.05
N SER A 24 5.56 6.68 -12.21
CA SER A 24 4.46 6.99 -13.15
C SER A 24 3.06 6.77 -12.56
N ASP A 25 2.92 5.97 -11.50
CA ASP A 25 1.65 5.71 -10.83
C ASP A 25 1.29 6.79 -9.80
N HIS A 26 2.22 7.71 -9.49
CA HIS A 26 2.09 8.69 -8.40
C HIS A 26 0.79 9.50 -8.48
N ALA A 27 0.44 10.03 -9.67
CA ALA A 27 -0.76 10.86 -9.82
C ALA A 27 -2.04 10.09 -9.43
N ILE A 28 -2.18 8.85 -9.90
CA ILE A 28 -3.35 8.00 -9.62
C ILE A 28 -3.33 7.51 -8.16
N ALA A 29 -2.15 7.21 -7.60
CA ALA A 29 -1.99 6.89 -6.19
C ALA A 29 -2.41 8.04 -5.29
N LEU A 30 -2.00 9.27 -5.61
CA LEU A 30 -2.37 10.47 -4.88
C LEU A 30 -3.89 10.70 -4.89
N GLU A 31 -4.55 10.47 -6.03
CA GLU A 31 -6.02 10.52 -6.08
C GLU A 31 -6.71 9.49 -5.18
N LEU A 32 -6.16 8.27 -5.08
CA LEU A 32 -6.67 7.24 -4.17
C LEU A 32 -6.44 7.66 -2.70
N TRP A 33 -5.28 8.24 -2.40
CA TRP A 33 -4.93 8.67 -1.04
C TRP A 33 -5.79 9.83 -0.58
N LEU A 34 -6.00 10.86 -1.42
CA LEU A 34 -6.87 12.00 -1.12
C LEU A 34 -8.33 11.61 -0.88
N ARG A 35 -8.80 10.53 -1.52
CA ARG A 35 -10.15 9.96 -1.31
C ARG A 35 -10.23 9.03 -0.10
N THR A 36 -9.13 8.81 0.61
CA THR A 36 -9.05 7.95 1.78
C THR A 36 -8.76 8.78 3.04
N PRO A 37 -9.78 9.15 3.83
CA PRO A 37 -9.63 10.11 4.94
C PRO A 37 -8.64 9.68 6.02
N GLU A 38 -8.34 8.38 6.12
CA GLU A 38 -7.45 7.82 7.14
C GLU A 38 -5.95 7.97 6.82
N VAL A 39 -5.61 8.59 5.67
CA VAL A 39 -4.23 8.81 5.20
C VAL A 39 -3.81 10.25 5.49
N GLY A 40 -2.73 10.43 6.24
CA GLY A 40 -2.10 11.74 6.41
C GLY A 40 -1.12 11.99 5.27
N LEU A 41 -1.29 13.11 4.57
CA LEU A 41 -0.39 13.54 3.50
C LEU A 41 0.43 14.77 3.93
N SER A 42 1.63 14.89 3.38
CA SER A 42 2.58 15.99 3.62
C SER A 42 3.44 16.24 2.37
N ASP A 43 4.39 17.17 2.45
CA ASP A 43 5.34 17.44 1.36
C ASP A 43 6.19 16.22 0.96
N ALA A 44 6.35 15.25 1.87
CA ALA A 44 6.99 13.96 1.60
C ALA A 44 6.23 13.10 0.57
N ASP A 45 4.98 13.45 0.26
CA ASP A 45 4.13 12.75 -0.71
C ASP A 45 4.11 13.44 -2.09
N SER A 46 4.95 14.46 -2.28
CA SER A 46 5.19 15.08 -3.59
C SER A 46 5.77 14.08 -4.60
N TYR A 47 5.57 14.34 -5.89
CA TYR A 47 6.09 13.47 -6.96
C TYR A 47 7.61 13.25 -6.86
N SER A 48 8.37 14.31 -6.62
CA SER A 48 9.83 14.25 -6.51
C SER A 48 10.27 13.40 -5.32
N ALA A 49 9.64 13.58 -4.15
CA ALA A 49 9.95 12.81 -2.95
C ALA A 49 9.61 11.32 -3.11
N ILE A 50 8.41 11.02 -3.62
CA ILE A 50 7.98 9.63 -3.86
C ILE A 50 8.83 8.96 -4.94
N SER A 51 9.14 9.65 -6.03
CA SER A 51 10.01 9.10 -7.09
C SER A 51 11.38 8.74 -6.53
N ALA A 52 12.03 9.66 -5.81
CA ALA A 52 13.34 9.40 -5.20
C ALA A 52 13.29 8.25 -4.18
N PHE A 53 12.20 8.14 -3.41
CA PHE A 53 12.00 7.04 -2.48
C PHE A 53 11.85 5.70 -3.20
N LEU A 54 11.02 5.63 -4.24
CA LEU A 54 10.79 4.42 -5.03
C LEU A 54 12.07 3.97 -5.74
N ASP A 55 12.83 4.89 -6.32
CA ASP A 55 14.11 4.58 -6.98
C ASP A 55 15.12 3.98 -5.99
N ARG A 56 15.22 4.54 -4.78
CA ARG A 56 16.08 4.01 -3.71
C ARG A 56 15.62 2.64 -3.20
N ASN A 57 14.32 2.34 -3.30
CA ASN A 57 13.68 1.17 -2.68
C ASN A 57 12.95 0.31 -3.73
N SER A 58 13.55 0.15 -4.91
CA SER A 58 12.96 -0.64 -6.00
C SER A 58 12.66 -2.08 -5.55
N GLY A 59 11.51 -2.59 -5.98
CA GLY A 59 10.99 -3.92 -5.66
C GLY A 59 10.36 -4.05 -4.27
N LEU A 60 10.27 -2.98 -3.47
CA LEU A 60 9.71 -3.04 -2.10
C LEU A 60 8.28 -2.49 -2.01
N SER A 61 7.86 -1.68 -2.98
CA SER A 61 6.55 -1.02 -3.02
C SER A 61 5.67 -1.60 -4.13
N PHE A 62 4.36 -1.70 -3.88
CA PHE A 62 3.43 -2.38 -4.80
C PHE A 62 2.11 -1.63 -4.96
N THR A 63 1.51 -1.80 -6.13
CA THR A 63 0.17 -1.31 -6.49
C THR A 63 -0.74 -2.49 -6.80
N ALA A 64 -2.03 -2.35 -6.49
CA ALA A 64 -3.06 -3.31 -6.81
C ALA A 64 -4.14 -2.68 -7.69
N TRP A 65 -4.51 -3.39 -8.76
CA TRP A 65 -5.34 -2.89 -9.85
C TRP A 65 -6.54 -3.81 -10.07
N ASP A 66 -7.74 -3.23 -10.13
CA ASP A 66 -8.95 -3.88 -10.64
C ASP A 66 -9.11 -3.44 -12.10
N ASP A 67 -8.66 -4.27 -13.03
CA ASP A 67 -8.45 -3.90 -14.44
C ASP A 67 -7.53 -2.65 -14.56
N ASN A 68 -8.09 -1.48 -14.91
CA ASN A 68 -7.37 -0.21 -15.05
C ASN A 68 -7.53 0.72 -13.83
N GLU A 69 -8.28 0.31 -12.81
CA GLU A 69 -8.50 1.10 -11.61
C GLU A 69 -7.49 0.75 -10.52
N LEU A 70 -6.73 1.72 -10.03
CA LEU A 70 -5.85 1.54 -8.89
C LEU A 70 -6.69 1.45 -7.60
N VAL A 71 -6.72 0.26 -7.01
CA VAL A 71 -7.56 -0.05 -5.83
C VAL A 71 -6.74 -0.26 -4.56
N GLY A 72 -5.42 -0.27 -4.64
CA GLY A 72 -4.57 -0.27 -3.45
C GLY A 72 -3.11 0.03 -3.72
N THR A 73 -2.41 0.51 -2.70
CA THR A 73 -0.99 0.84 -2.74
C THR A 73 -0.33 0.45 -1.43
N ILE A 74 0.93 0.03 -1.50
CA ILE A 74 1.85 -0.02 -0.35
C ILE A 74 3.15 0.69 -0.71
N LEU A 75 3.54 1.66 0.11
CA LEU A 75 4.82 2.37 0.02
C LEU A 75 5.72 1.86 1.15
N CYS A 76 6.74 1.09 0.80
CA CYS A 76 7.65 0.44 1.74
C CYS A 76 9.10 0.60 1.27
N GLY A 77 10.01 0.77 2.23
CA GLY A 77 11.44 0.91 1.98
C GLY A 77 12.27 0.62 3.22
N HIS A 78 13.58 0.74 3.13
CA HIS A 78 14.49 0.56 4.27
C HIS A 78 15.76 1.41 4.18
N ASP A 79 16.41 1.58 5.33
CA ASP A 79 17.72 2.23 5.48
C ASP A 79 18.89 1.23 5.51
N GLY A 80 18.61 -0.07 5.39
CA GLY A 80 19.58 -1.17 5.51
C GLY A 80 19.57 -1.84 6.88
N ARG A 81 18.86 -1.27 7.86
CA ARG A 81 18.71 -1.82 9.22
C ARG A 81 17.28 -2.25 9.48
N ARG A 82 16.31 -1.44 9.08
CA ARG A 82 14.87 -1.67 9.32
C ARG A 82 14.06 -1.28 8.09
N GLY A 83 13.02 -2.06 7.83
CA GLY A 83 11.96 -1.68 6.91
C GLY A 83 11.01 -0.67 7.57
N LEU A 84 10.39 0.18 6.76
CA LEU A 84 9.33 1.08 7.15
C LEU A 84 8.23 1.04 6.08
N ILE A 85 6.98 0.83 6.52
CA ILE A 85 5.79 1.03 5.68
C ILE A 85 5.27 2.43 5.98
N HIS A 86 5.29 3.30 4.96
CA HIS A 86 4.81 4.68 5.04
C HIS A 86 3.31 4.76 4.76
N HIS A 87 2.87 4.14 3.66
CA HIS A 87 1.48 4.14 3.24
C HIS A 87 1.00 2.73 2.95
N LEU A 88 -0.17 2.38 3.48
CA LEU A 88 -0.96 1.26 3.02
C LEU A 88 -2.39 1.75 2.81
N VAL A 89 -2.82 1.77 1.56
CA VAL A 89 -4.14 2.28 1.17
C VAL A 89 -4.85 1.22 0.36
N VAL A 90 -6.11 0.96 0.70
CA VAL A 90 -7.00 0.10 -0.08
C VAL A 90 -8.32 0.84 -0.24
N SER A 91 -8.77 0.95 -1.49
CA SER A 91 -10.06 1.55 -1.86
C SER A 91 -11.17 1.00 -0.96
N PRO A 92 -12.02 1.86 -0.36
CA PRO A 92 -13.10 1.44 0.54
C PRO A 92 -13.97 0.30 -0.01
N LEU A 93 -14.24 0.32 -1.33
CA LEU A 93 -15.06 -0.68 -2.03
C LEU A 93 -14.38 -2.06 -2.15
N MET A 94 -13.05 -2.09 -2.03
CA MET A 94 -12.21 -3.28 -2.17
C MET A 94 -11.65 -3.78 -0.82
N ARG A 95 -11.98 -3.09 0.29
CA ARG A 95 -11.60 -3.53 1.64
C ARG A 95 -12.25 -4.88 1.98
N ARG A 96 -11.67 -5.57 2.96
CA ARG A 96 -12.11 -6.89 3.47
C ARG A 96 -12.04 -8.07 2.47
N ARG A 97 -11.37 -7.88 1.33
CA ARG A 97 -11.09 -8.92 0.32
C ARG A 97 -9.68 -9.51 0.37
N GLY A 98 -8.94 -9.25 1.46
CA GLY A 98 -7.56 -9.72 1.63
C GLY A 98 -6.47 -8.86 0.97
N LEU A 99 -6.84 -7.85 0.17
CA LEU A 99 -5.89 -7.06 -0.61
C LEU A 99 -4.80 -6.38 0.22
N GLY A 100 -5.17 -5.74 1.34
CA GLY A 100 -4.18 -5.13 2.23
C GLY A 100 -3.20 -6.14 2.83
N ARG A 101 -3.64 -7.39 3.07
CA ARG A 101 -2.74 -8.45 3.54
C ARG A 101 -1.78 -8.90 2.44
N ALA A 102 -2.26 -9.00 1.20
CA ALA A 102 -1.46 -9.36 0.04
C ALA A 102 -0.35 -8.32 -0.22
N LEU A 103 -0.70 -7.03 -0.22
CA LEU A 103 0.26 -5.93 -0.38
C LEU A 103 1.35 -5.96 0.71
N VAL A 104 0.95 -6.09 1.98
CA VAL A 104 1.91 -6.19 3.10
C VAL A 104 2.80 -7.43 2.96
N SER A 105 2.22 -8.58 2.61
CA SER A 105 2.99 -9.81 2.42
C SER A 105 4.03 -9.67 1.32
N ALA A 106 3.71 -8.99 0.21
CA ALA A 106 4.65 -8.75 -0.88
C ALA A 106 5.84 -7.90 -0.42
N SER A 107 5.57 -6.76 0.25
CA SER A 107 6.64 -5.90 0.78
C SER A 107 7.49 -6.58 1.84
N LEU A 108 6.90 -7.34 2.77
CA LEU A 108 7.65 -8.06 3.80
C LEU A 108 8.53 -9.18 3.21
N ALA A 109 8.04 -9.88 2.18
CA ALA A 109 8.83 -10.88 1.47
C ALA A 109 10.02 -10.23 0.74
N ALA A 110 9.79 -9.10 0.08
CA ALA A 110 10.84 -8.35 -0.62
C ALA A 110 11.89 -7.78 0.36
N LEU A 111 11.47 -7.22 1.50
CA LEU A 111 12.38 -6.81 2.58
C LEU A 111 13.24 -7.97 3.07
N ARG A 112 12.62 -9.14 3.31
CA ARG A 112 13.34 -10.34 3.76
C ARG A 112 14.36 -10.79 2.71
N ALA A 113 14.02 -10.75 1.43
CA ALA A 113 14.94 -11.09 0.35
C ALA A 113 16.17 -10.17 0.30
N GLN A 114 16.02 -8.92 0.74
CA GLN A 114 17.12 -7.94 0.88
C GLN A 114 17.84 -8.00 2.24
N GLY A 115 17.58 -9.03 3.05
CA GLY A 115 18.24 -9.24 4.35
C GLY A 115 17.66 -8.41 5.49
N ILE A 116 16.52 -7.72 5.28
CA ILE A 116 15.87 -6.90 6.31
C ILE A 116 14.92 -7.76 7.14
N ALA A 117 15.29 -8.01 8.39
CA ALA A 117 14.56 -8.93 9.28
C ALA A 117 13.36 -8.30 10.00
N LYS A 118 13.25 -6.97 10.04
CA LYS A 118 12.22 -6.28 10.84
C LYS A 118 11.72 -5.02 10.12
N CYS A 119 10.40 -4.85 10.11
CA CYS A 119 9.72 -3.69 9.55
C CYS A 119 8.90 -2.99 10.63
N HIS A 120 8.82 -1.67 10.54
CA HIS A 120 7.97 -0.82 11.36
C HIS A 120 6.93 -0.11 10.51
N LEU A 121 5.96 0.51 11.17
CA LEU A 121 4.92 1.34 10.57
C LEU A 121 4.39 2.27 11.64
N LEU A 122 3.74 3.34 11.19
CA LEU A 122 3.06 4.29 12.06
C LEU A 122 1.56 4.25 11.76
N VAL A 123 0.76 4.40 12.81
CA VAL A 123 -0.69 4.45 12.71
C VAL A 123 -1.18 5.49 13.70
N PHE A 124 -2.10 6.35 13.27
CA PHE A 124 -2.69 7.36 14.16
C PHE A 124 -3.30 6.72 15.41
N ALA A 125 -3.08 7.37 16.56
CA ALA A 125 -3.48 6.87 17.88
C ALA A 125 -5.00 6.72 18.04
N ASP A 126 -5.79 7.42 17.24
CA ASP A 126 -7.26 7.36 17.19
C ASP A 126 -7.79 6.43 16.07
N ASN A 127 -6.95 6.00 15.12
CA ASN A 127 -7.32 5.09 14.04
C ASN A 127 -7.48 3.63 14.51
N ALA A 128 -8.59 3.35 15.21
CA ALA A 128 -8.89 2.03 15.78
C ALA A 128 -8.97 0.92 14.72
N LYS A 129 -9.52 1.23 13.53
CA LYS A 129 -9.63 0.28 12.41
C LYS A 129 -8.25 -0.12 11.87
N GLY A 130 -7.37 0.85 11.66
CA GLY A 130 -5.99 0.63 11.24
C GLY A 130 -5.21 -0.20 12.27
N ARG A 131 -5.32 0.13 13.57
CA ARG A 131 -4.68 -0.66 14.63
C ARG A 131 -5.17 -2.10 14.67
N ALA A 132 -6.47 -2.33 14.50
CA ALA A 132 -7.03 -3.68 14.44
C ALA A 132 -6.52 -4.47 13.22
N PHE A 133 -6.41 -3.82 12.06
CA PHE A 133 -5.81 -4.42 10.86
C PHE A 133 -4.37 -4.87 11.11
N TRP A 134 -3.52 -3.99 11.63
CA TRP A 134 -2.10 -4.30 11.87
C TRP A 134 -1.90 -5.42 12.89
N ARG A 135 -2.70 -5.45 13.97
CA ARG A 135 -2.72 -6.60 14.89
C ARG A 135 -3.11 -7.89 14.17
N GLY A 136 -4.10 -7.83 13.27
CA GLY A 136 -4.53 -8.98 12.45
C GLY A 136 -3.49 -9.46 11.43
N ILE A 137 -2.51 -8.63 11.06
CA ILE A 137 -1.32 -9.00 10.28
C ILE A 137 -0.25 -9.68 11.15
N GLY A 138 -0.33 -9.55 12.48
CA GLY A 138 0.69 -10.02 13.42
C GLY A 138 1.65 -8.92 13.89
N ALA A 139 1.40 -7.66 13.55
CA ALA A 139 2.18 -6.54 14.09
C ALA A 139 1.80 -6.30 15.56
N THR A 140 2.82 -6.14 16.40
CA THR A 140 2.66 -5.79 17.82
C THR A 140 2.93 -4.30 18.01
N PRO A 141 2.11 -3.58 18.80
CA PRO A 141 2.45 -2.21 19.17
C PRO A 141 3.78 -2.18 19.95
N ARG A 142 4.48 -1.05 19.87
CA ARG A 142 5.72 -0.79 20.62
C ARG A 142 5.42 0.23 21.70
N ASP A 143 4.61 -0.16 22.67
CA ASP A 143 4.10 0.72 23.74
C ASP A 143 5.22 1.27 24.63
N GLU A 144 6.40 0.66 24.60
CA GLU A 144 7.61 1.14 25.28
C GLU A 144 8.33 2.28 24.55
N LEU A 145 7.92 2.62 23.32
CA LEU A 145 8.56 3.64 22.49
C LEU A 145 7.62 4.83 22.28
N THR A 146 8.16 6.03 22.41
CA THR A 146 7.50 7.27 21.99
C THR A 146 8.13 7.77 20.70
N LEU A 147 7.29 8.15 19.72
CA LEU A 147 7.76 8.77 18.48
C LEU A 147 8.10 10.24 18.73
N TYR A 148 9.30 10.63 18.35
CA TYR A 148 9.73 12.02 18.26
C TYR A 148 10.09 12.35 16.82
N SER A 149 9.76 13.56 16.39
CA SER A 149 10.17 14.11 15.09
C SER A 149 11.06 15.33 15.33
N CYS A 150 12.08 15.49 14.49
CA CYS A 150 12.93 16.67 14.46
C CYS A 150 13.02 17.15 13.02
N GLU A 151 12.97 18.47 12.83
CA GLU A 151 13.21 19.07 11.52
C GLU A 151 14.69 18.98 11.17
N THR A 152 14.98 18.71 9.89
CA THR A 152 16.36 18.59 9.41
C THR A 152 17.02 19.92 9.06
N GLY A 153 16.27 21.03 9.16
CA GLY A 153 16.67 22.36 8.70
C GLY A 153 16.34 22.58 7.22
N ALA A 154 16.23 23.85 6.82
CA ALA A 154 16.12 24.27 5.41
C ALA A 154 17.51 24.41 4.78
#